data_AF-A0A935H680-F1
#
_entry.id   AF-A0A935H680-F1
#
_cell.length_a   1.000
_cell.length_b   1.000
_cell.length_c   1.000
_cell.angle_alpha   90.00
_cell.angle_beta   90.00
_cell.angle_gamma   90.00
#
_symmetry.space_group_name_H-M   'P 1'
#
loop_
_entity.id
_entity.type
_entity.pdbx_description
1 polymer ?
#
loop_
_entity_poly.entity_id
_entity_poly.type
_entity_poly.pdbx_seq_one_letter_code
_entity_poly.pdbx_strand_id
1 'polypeptide(L)'
;MPEATAQQGGNSTTLDYQRAKYHPIHFKPAIDKATNEQCLSCHAEVLKPSIRQTSIAGVKASEAKAWYQETTVYKGEQDTFHRRHMTTDLAKQVMNMKCTTCHQGNDPRDEAPGTSSSNQRADLTLRKMVKPEICLKCHGTMDHQIMGLPAPWQTSKTTFQNNCLICHSAIRTNRHQVNYLHATEIEKLGAQSGDSCFGCHGGRAWYRIPNPYARHPWTGMAVEIPDWAKNRPTSSEVRFLNDVLEKGVKQ
;
A
#
# COMPACT_ATOMS: atom_id res chain seq x y z
N MET A 1 -55.56 18.29 16.71
CA MET A 1 -54.55 17.26 16.38
C MET A 1 -53.32 17.57 17.19
N PRO A 2 -52.96 16.76 18.20
CA PRO A 2 -51.78 17.03 19.02
C PRO A 2 -50.50 16.55 18.30
N GLU A 3 -49.47 17.38 18.34
CA GLU A 3 -48.11 17.08 17.87
C GLU A 3 -47.52 15.92 18.66
N ALA A 4 -47.10 14.88 17.94
CA ALA A 4 -46.34 13.78 18.51
C ALA A 4 -44.91 14.26 18.81
N THR A 5 -44.60 14.41 20.10
CA THR A 5 -43.25 14.54 20.62
C THR A 5 -42.54 13.20 20.46
N ALA A 6 -41.54 13.14 19.58
CA ALA A 6 -40.67 11.99 19.46
C ALA A 6 -39.81 11.87 20.73
N GLN A 7 -40.13 10.87 21.54
CA GLN A 7 -39.33 10.46 22.70
C GLN A 7 -37.91 10.08 22.25
N GLN A 8 -36.92 10.74 22.84
CA GLN A 8 -35.53 10.33 22.78
C GLN A 8 -35.37 9.00 23.53
N GLY A 9 -35.37 7.90 22.78
CA GLY A 9 -34.97 6.58 23.27
C GLY A 9 -33.46 6.56 23.52
N GLY A 10 -33.06 6.82 24.76
CA GLY A 10 -31.72 6.58 25.24
C GLY A 10 -31.40 5.08 25.23
N ASN A 11 -30.55 4.66 24.29
CA ASN A 11 -29.69 3.49 24.40
C ASN A 11 -28.57 3.61 23.35
N SER A 12 -27.48 4.31 23.66
CA SER A 12 -26.32 4.41 22.77
C SER A 12 -25.05 3.90 23.46
N THR A 13 -24.84 2.59 23.41
CA THR A 13 -23.48 2.02 23.53
C THR A 13 -22.69 2.15 22.22
N THR A 14 -23.28 2.73 21.18
CA THR A 14 -22.59 3.20 19.98
C THR A 14 -22.28 4.69 20.11
N LEU A 15 -21.00 5.05 20.09
CA LEU A 15 -20.57 6.44 19.89
C LEU A 15 -21.29 7.01 18.67
N ASP A 16 -21.92 8.19 18.81
CA ASP A 16 -22.45 8.89 17.64
C ASP A 16 -21.31 9.21 16.67
N TYR A 17 -21.60 9.22 15.36
CA TYR A 17 -20.62 9.37 14.30
C TYR A 17 -19.68 10.59 14.49
N GLN A 18 -20.20 11.72 14.96
CA GLN A 18 -19.40 12.92 15.19
C GLN A 18 -18.37 12.70 16.29
N ARG A 19 -18.76 12.08 17.41
CA ARG A 19 -17.83 11.71 18.48
C ARG A 19 -16.82 10.66 18.03
N ALA A 20 -17.25 9.68 17.24
CA ALA A 20 -16.37 8.66 16.69
C ALA A 20 -15.28 9.25 15.78
N LYS A 21 -15.59 10.25 14.94
CA LYS A 21 -14.61 10.93 14.07
C LYS A 21 -13.42 11.49 14.86
N TYR A 22 -13.66 11.96 16.10
CA TYR A 22 -12.63 12.52 16.98
C TYR A 22 -12.11 11.55 18.04
N HIS A 23 -12.40 10.24 17.93
CA HIS A 23 -11.86 9.25 18.85
C HIS A 23 -10.31 9.24 18.81
N PRO A 24 -9.61 9.19 19.96
CA PRO A 24 -8.15 9.29 20.03
C PRO A 24 -7.37 8.33 19.13
N ILE A 25 -7.96 7.18 18.79
CA ILE A 25 -7.34 6.18 17.89
C ILE A 25 -7.02 6.72 16.50
N HIS A 26 -7.71 7.76 16.01
CA HIS A 26 -7.46 8.36 14.69
C HIS A 26 -6.25 9.30 14.65
N PHE A 27 -5.62 9.55 15.81
CA PHE A 27 -4.57 10.56 15.96
C PHE A 27 -3.25 9.92 16.37
N LYS A 28 -2.14 10.57 16.02
CA LYS A 28 -0.83 10.19 16.53
C LYS A 28 -0.71 10.56 18.02
N PRO A 29 -0.06 9.71 18.84
CA PRO A 29 0.65 8.48 18.47
C PRO A 29 -0.22 7.22 18.46
N ALA A 30 -1.50 7.29 18.85
CA ALA A 30 -2.35 6.11 19.04
C ALA A 30 -2.56 5.32 17.74
N ILE A 31 -2.80 6.02 16.61
CA ILE A 31 -3.00 5.37 15.30
C ILE A 31 -1.80 4.53 14.87
N ASP A 32 -0.58 4.94 15.20
CA ASP A 32 0.65 4.21 14.80
C ASP A 32 0.75 2.84 15.48
N LYS A 33 0.02 2.64 16.58
CA LYS A 33 -0.02 1.40 17.35
C LYS A 33 -1.33 0.63 17.17
N ALA A 34 -2.27 1.15 16.39
CA ALA A 34 -3.56 0.52 16.18
C ALA A 34 -3.39 -0.82 15.44
N THR A 35 -4.11 -1.82 15.92
CA THR A 35 -4.20 -3.15 15.31
C THR A 35 -5.27 -3.19 14.24
N ASN A 36 -5.20 -4.16 13.32
CA ASN A 36 -6.25 -4.35 12.32
C ASN A 36 -7.59 -4.65 13.00
N GLU A 37 -7.57 -5.40 14.10
CA GLU A 37 -8.74 -5.76 14.90
C GLU A 37 -9.43 -4.51 15.46
N GLN A 38 -8.66 -3.57 16.02
CA GLN A 38 -9.19 -2.30 16.52
C GLN A 38 -9.74 -1.41 15.41
N CYS A 39 -9.11 -1.38 14.23
CA CYS A 39 -9.63 -0.62 13.10
C CYS A 39 -10.92 -1.25 12.56
N LEU A 40 -10.92 -2.57 12.37
CA LEU A 40 -12.01 -3.30 11.73
C LEU A 40 -13.22 -3.51 12.66
N SER A 41 -13.11 -3.29 13.97
CA SER A 41 -14.28 -3.31 14.86
C SER A 41 -15.32 -2.25 14.47
N CYS A 42 -14.86 -1.10 13.96
CA CYS A 42 -15.72 -0.02 13.46
C CYS A 42 -15.78 0.03 11.94
N HIS A 43 -14.70 -0.39 11.24
CA HIS A 43 -14.55 -0.27 9.78
C HIS A 43 -14.68 -1.60 9.02
N ALA A 44 -15.40 -2.58 9.57
CA ALA A 44 -15.57 -3.88 8.92
C ALA A 44 -16.18 -3.79 7.50
N GLU A 45 -16.92 -2.71 7.21
CA GLU A 45 -17.51 -2.43 5.90
C GLU A 45 -16.49 -2.31 4.77
N VAL A 46 -15.20 -2.10 5.05
CA VAL A 46 -14.19 -2.06 3.99
C VAL A 46 -13.86 -3.45 3.44
N LEU A 47 -14.15 -4.51 4.22
CA LEU A 47 -13.90 -5.91 3.85
C LEU A 47 -15.18 -6.71 3.59
N LYS A 48 -16.36 -6.25 4.04
CA LYS A 48 -17.63 -6.98 3.88
C LYS A 48 -18.13 -7.01 2.42
N PRO A 49 -18.27 -5.87 1.70
CA PRO A 49 -18.79 -5.87 0.34
C PRO A 49 -17.74 -6.38 -0.66
N SER A 50 -18.20 -7.18 -1.62
CA SER A 50 -17.47 -7.46 -2.86
C SER A 50 -18.13 -6.73 -4.02
N ILE A 51 -17.55 -6.87 -5.20
CA ILE A 51 -18.13 -6.37 -6.45
C ILE A 51 -19.46 -7.08 -6.78
N ARG A 52 -20.31 -6.41 -7.56
CA ARG A 52 -21.55 -7.01 -8.07
C ARG A 52 -21.21 -8.06 -9.13
N GLN A 53 -21.96 -9.16 -9.17
CA GLN A 53 -21.85 -10.17 -10.24
C GLN A 53 -22.10 -9.57 -11.63
N THR A 54 -23.01 -8.60 -11.71
CA THR A 54 -23.33 -7.87 -12.94
C THR A 54 -23.41 -6.38 -12.64
N SER A 55 -22.82 -5.55 -13.51
CA SER A 55 -22.92 -4.09 -13.42
C SER A 55 -24.34 -3.61 -13.74
N ILE A 56 -24.64 -2.34 -13.42
CA ILE A 56 -25.93 -1.73 -13.80
C ILE A 56 -26.11 -1.71 -15.34
N ALA A 57 -25.01 -1.70 -16.09
CA ALA A 57 -25.00 -1.76 -17.55
C ALA A 57 -25.06 -3.19 -18.12
N GLY A 58 -25.26 -4.22 -17.28
CA GLY A 58 -25.40 -5.61 -17.73
C GLY A 58 -24.07 -6.37 -17.95
N VAL A 59 -22.92 -5.75 -17.68
CA VAL A 59 -21.60 -6.40 -17.85
C VAL A 59 -21.35 -7.37 -16.69
N LYS A 60 -21.11 -8.65 -16.99
CA LYS A 60 -20.76 -9.64 -15.97
C LYS A 60 -19.32 -9.46 -15.49
N ALA A 61 -19.12 -9.54 -14.19
CA ALA A 61 -17.80 -9.45 -13.58
C ALA A 61 -16.84 -10.56 -14.03
N SER A 62 -17.37 -11.75 -14.34
CA SER A 62 -16.59 -12.89 -14.85
C SER A 62 -16.08 -12.69 -16.29
N GLU A 63 -16.75 -11.85 -17.06
CA GLU A 63 -16.41 -11.56 -18.46
C GLU A 63 -15.53 -10.31 -18.58
N ALA A 64 -15.54 -9.46 -17.56
CA ALA A 64 -14.63 -8.32 -17.45
C ALA A 64 -13.32 -8.76 -16.81
N LYS A 65 -12.22 -8.72 -17.56
CA LYS A 65 -10.89 -8.71 -16.94
C LYS A 65 -10.69 -7.38 -16.26
N ALA A 66 -10.32 -7.40 -14.99
CA ALA A 66 -9.77 -6.21 -14.41
C ALA A 66 -8.38 -5.97 -15.01
N TRP A 67 -8.11 -4.71 -15.32
CA TRP A 67 -6.84 -4.20 -15.87
C TRP A 67 -5.55 -4.59 -15.11
N TYR A 68 -5.66 -5.20 -13.93
CA TYR A 68 -4.52 -5.69 -13.15
C TYR A 68 -4.29 -7.21 -13.27
N GLN A 69 -5.18 -7.93 -13.97
CA GLN A 69 -5.02 -9.36 -14.27
C GLN A 69 -4.17 -9.59 -15.53
N GLU A 70 -3.24 -8.67 -15.82
CA GLU A 70 -2.37 -8.72 -17.00
C GLU A 70 -1.19 -9.67 -16.84
N THR A 71 -0.83 -10.03 -15.59
CA THR A 71 0.20 -11.03 -15.31
C THR A 71 -0.41 -12.31 -14.76
N THR A 72 0.27 -13.44 -14.98
CA THR A 72 -0.18 -14.77 -14.56
C THR A 72 -0.26 -14.95 -13.03
N VAL A 73 0.35 -14.03 -12.29
CA VAL A 73 0.44 -14.04 -10.83
C VAL A 73 -0.84 -13.53 -10.18
N TYR A 74 -1.58 -12.65 -10.86
CA TYR A 74 -2.87 -12.16 -10.36
C TYR A 74 -4.00 -13.12 -10.76
N LYS A 75 -4.37 -13.99 -9.84
CA LYS A 75 -5.47 -14.96 -9.99
C LYS A 75 -6.72 -14.56 -9.21
N GLY A 76 -7.84 -15.19 -9.55
CA GLY A 76 -9.12 -15.05 -8.85
C GLY A 76 -10.03 -13.97 -9.41
N GLU A 77 -11.30 -13.99 -8.98
CA GLU A 77 -12.33 -13.05 -9.38
C GLU A 77 -11.97 -11.61 -9.01
N GLN A 78 -12.57 -10.64 -9.71
CA GLN A 78 -12.48 -9.23 -9.35
C GLN A 78 -12.92 -9.00 -7.89
N ASP A 79 -12.28 -8.04 -7.22
CA ASP A 79 -12.61 -7.72 -5.83
C ASP A 79 -12.32 -6.24 -5.53
N THR A 80 -12.80 -5.76 -4.39
CA THR A 80 -12.63 -4.37 -3.93
C THR A 80 -11.19 -4.08 -3.49
N PHE A 81 -10.85 -2.80 -3.40
CA PHE A 81 -9.49 -2.36 -3.09
C PHE A 81 -8.92 -2.99 -1.81
N HIS A 82 -9.61 -2.89 -0.68
CA HIS A 82 -9.09 -3.41 0.59
C HIS A 82 -8.96 -4.94 0.57
N ARG A 83 -9.96 -5.62 0.02
CA ARG A 83 -9.95 -7.09 -0.11
C ARG A 83 -8.79 -7.58 -0.98
N ARG A 84 -8.50 -6.88 -2.08
CA ARG A 84 -7.33 -7.18 -2.94
C ARG A 84 -5.97 -7.06 -2.23
N HIS A 85 -5.89 -6.26 -1.17
CA HIS A 85 -4.64 -6.01 -0.45
C HIS A 85 -4.57 -6.74 0.90
N MET A 86 -5.66 -7.40 1.34
CA MET A 86 -5.72 -8.03 2.67
C MET A 86 -6.30 -9.44 2.67
N THR A 87 -7.20 -9.79 1.75
CA THR A 87 -8.02 -11.01 1.88
C THR A 87 -7.78 -12.05 0.78
N THR A 88 -7.30 -11.63 -0.40
CA THR A 88 -6.97 -12.56 -1.50
C THR A 88 -5.78 -13.43 -1.15
N ASP A 89 -5.68 -14.59 -1.80
CA ASP A 89 -4.61 -15.55 -1.52
C ASP A 89 -3.23 -14.97 -1.80
N LEU A 90 -3.07 -14.27 -2.93
CA LEU A 90 -1.81 -13.59 -3.25
C LEU A 90 -1.48 -12.53 -2.20
N ALA A 91 -2.46 -11.72 -1.78
CA ALA A 91 -2.21 -10.71 -0.75
C ALA A 91 -1.75 -11.36 0.55
N LYS A 92 -2.44 -12.39 1.04
CA LYS A 92 -2.02 -13.12 2.24
C LYS A 92 -0.66 -13.80 2.11
N GLN A 93 -0.27 -14.18 0.91
CA GLN A 93 1.02 -14.81 0.64
C GLN A 93 2.17 -13.80 0.67
N VAL A 94 2.02 -12.64 0.03
CA VAL A 94 3.16 -11.72 -0.21
C VAL A 94 3.08 -10.39 0.54
N MET A 95 1.89 -10.01 0.99
CA MET A 95 1.62 -8.73 1.64
C MET A 95 1.31 -8.95 3.13
N ASN A 96 1.99 -8.21 3.98
CA ASN A 96 1.73 -8.14 5.42
C ASN A 96 1.13 -6.78 5.80
N MET A 97 0.29 -6.22 4.92
CA MET A 97 -0.23 -4.87 5.09
C MET A 97 -1.23 -4.80 6.25
N LYS A 98 -1.15 -3.70 6.98
CA LYS A 98 -2.05 -3.34 8.07
C LYS A 98 -2.84 -2.10 7.67
N CYS A 99 -3.96 -1.83 8.35
CA CYS A 99 -4.69 -0.57 8.18
C CYS A 99 -3.73 0.62 8.31
N THR A 100 -2.82 0.55 9.28
CA THR A 100 -1.83 1.60 9.60
C THR A 100 -0.65 1.68 8.62
N THR A 101 -0.50 0.73 7.70
CA THR A 101 0.46 0.84 6.60
C THR A 101 0.12 2.07 5.74
N CYS A 102 -1.17 2.24 5.42
CA CYS A 102 -1.69 3.31 4.58
C CYS A 102 -2.30 4.47 5.38
N HIS A 103 -3.03 4.16 6.46
CA HIS A 103 -3.71 5.15 7.29
C HIS A 103 -2.82 5.59 8.45
N GLN A 104 -2.34 6.83 8.41
CA GLN A 104 -1.47 7.38 9.46
C GLN A 104 -2.20 8.32 10.42
N GLY A 105 -3.53 8.32 10.36
CA GLY A 105 -4.38 9.26 11.06
C GLY A 105 -4.35 10.65 10.41
N ASN A 106 -5.35 11.44 10.77
CA ASN A 106 -5.44 12.85 10.41
C ASN A 106 -6.44 13.52 11.35
N ASP A 107 -6.21 14.79 11.68
CA ASP A 107 -7.20 15.56 12.37
C ASP A 107 -8.25 16.07 11.37
N PRO A 108 -9.55 15.79 11.58
CA PRO A 108 -10.62 16.44 10.82
C PRO A 108 -10.56 17.97 10.80
N ARG A 109 -9.96 18.59 11.83
CA ARG A 109 -9.75 20.05 11.90
C ARG A 109 -8.63 20.51 10.95
N ASP A 110 -7.77 19.58 10.52
CA ASP A 110 -6.61 19.83 9.67
C ASP A 110 -6.89 19.49 8.19
N GLU A 111 -8.17 19.43 7.77
CA GLU A 111 -8.59 19.22 6.38
C GLU A 111 -8.06 20.29 5.39
N ALA A 112 -7.46 21.37 5.91
CA ALA A 112 -6.57 22.29 5.21
C ALA A 112 -5.40 22.70 6.14
N PRO A 113 -4.12 22.51 5.76
CA PRO A 113 -3.00 22.91 6.58
C PRO A 113 -2.88 24.43 6.65
N GLY A 114 -2.32 24.92 7.76
CA GLY A 114 -2.23 26.35 8.03
C GLY A 114 -3.55 27.00 8.47
N THR A 115 -4.63 26.24 8.66
CA THR A 115 -5.92 26.77 9.13
C THR A 115 -6.10 26.73 10.64
N SER A 116 -5.18 26.12 11.38
CA SER A 116 -5.14 26.15 12.84
C SER A 116 -3.75 26.53 13.35
N SER A 117 -3.69 27.10 14.56
CA SER A 117 -2.41 27.45 15.20
C SER A 117 -1.53 26.22 15.45
N SER A 118 -2.13 25.04 15.58
CA SER A 118 -1.45 23.77 15.81
C SER A 118 -0.99 23.05 14.53
N ASN A 119 -1.37 23.51 13.32
CA ASN A 119 -1.08 22.82 12.07
C ASN A 119 -0.32 23.64 11.02
N GLN A 120 0.28 24.78 11.42
CA GLN A 120 0.93 25.73 10.51
C GLN A 120 2.05 25.14 9.62
N ARG A 121 2.64 24.00 10.01
CA ARG A 121 3.70 23.31 9.26
C ARG A 121 3.34 21.86 8.93
N ALA A 122 2.06 21.50 8.97
CA ALA A 122 1.62 20.15 8.65
C ALA A 122 1.71 19.89 7.13
N ASP A 123 2.12 18.69 6.77
CA ASP A 123 2.10 18.25 5.36
C ASP A 123 0.66 18.27 4.81
N LEU A 124 0.51 18.76 3.57
CA LEU A 124 -0.72 18.68 2.78
C LEU A 124 -1.07 17.22 2.45
N THR A 125 -1.62 16.50 3.42
CA THR A 125 -2.23 15.20 3.14
C THR A 125 -3.65 15.48 2.67
N LEU A 126 -3.92 15.32 1.38
CA LEU A 126 -5.27 15.45 0.82
C LEU A 126 -6.27 14.67 1.69
N ARG A 127 -7.51 15.17 1.77
CA ARG A 127 -8.64 14.80 2.67
C ARG A 127 -8.99 13.31 2.84
N LYS A 128 -8.23 12.37 2.26
CA LYS A 128 -8.48 10.93 2.22
C LYS A 128 -7.75 10.09 3.28
N MET A 129 -7.26 10.68 4.37
CA MET A 129 -6.62 9.97 5.51
C MET A 129 -5.42 9.07 5.13
N VAL A 130 -4.94 9.15 3.89
CA VAL A 130 -3.87 8.35 3.30
C VAL A 130 -3.01 9.26 2.44
N LYS A 131 -1.70 9.22 2.68
CA LYS A 131 -0.68 9.87 1.84
C LYS A 131 -0.43 9.03 0.58
N PRO A 132 -0.76 9.51 -0.64
CA PRO A 132 -0.68 8.71 -1.87
C PRO A 132 0.70 8.11 -2.18
N GLU A 133 1.77 8.65 -1.59
CA GLU A 133 3.13 8.13 -1.67
C GLU A 133 3.23 6.66 -1.22
N ILE A 134 2.35 6.20 -0.32
CA ILE A 134 2.31 4.77 0.06
C ILE A 134 1.89 3.89 -1.11
N CYS A 135 0.93 4.35 -1.91
CA CYS A 135 0.43 3.66 -3.09
C CYS A 135 1.50 3.63 -4.18
N LEU A 136 2.27 4.73 -4.33
CA LEU A 136 3.34 4.85 -5.31
C LEU A 136 4.41 3.74 -5.12
N LYS A 137 4.68 3.32 -3.88
CA LYS A 137 5.60 2.20 -3.58
C LYS A 137 5.19 0.85 -4.16
N CYS A 138 3.95 0.67 -4.61
CA CYS A 138 3.49 -0.59 -5.24
C CYS A 138 2.87 -0.37 -6.62
N HIS A 139 2.50 0.86 -6.96
CA HIS A 139 1.80 1.21 -8.20
C HIS A 139 2.53 2.28 -9.02
N GLY A 140 3.81 2.51 -8.75
CA GLY A 140 4.69 3.29 -9.62
C GLY A 140 4.99 2.56 -10.92
N THR A 141 5.41 3.31 -11.94
CA THR A 141 5.94 2.71 -13.18
C THR A 141 7.24 1.97 -12.93
N MET A 142 7.48 0.96 -13.76
CA MET A 142 8.78 0.29 -13.84
C MET A 142 9.78 1.21 -14.53
N ASP A 143 10.82 1.63 -13.82
CA ASP A 143 11.87 2.47 -14.38
C ASP A 143 12.92 1.64 -15.14
N HIS A 144 12.54 1.20 -16.34
CA HIS A 144 13.38 0.34 -17.16
C HIS A 144 14.70 1.02 -17.58
N GLN A 145 14.70 2.35 -17.69
CA GLN A 145 15.88 3.14 -18.07
C GLN A 145 16.93 3.13 -16.96
N ILE A 146 16.52 3.39 -15.70
CA ILE A 146 17.44 3.31 -14.56
C ILE A 146 17.93 1.88 -14.33
N MET A 147 17.11 0.87 -14.65
CA MET A 147 17.53 -0.53 -14.59
C MET A 147 18.47 -0.95 -15.74
N GLY A 148 18.71 -0.07 -16.73
CA GLY A 148 19.55 -0.40 -17.88
C GLY A 148 18.93 -1.39 -18.85
N LEU A 149 17.59 -1.51 -18.87
CA LEU A 149 16.89 -2.39 -19.80
C LEU A 149 16.72 -1.70 -21.17
N PRO A 150 16.88 -2.43 -22.29
CA PRO A 150 16.82 -1.86 -23.63
C PRO A 150 15.43 -1.36 -24.04
N ALA A 151 14.37 -1.87 -23.40
CA ALA A 151 12.97 -1.49 -23.64
C ALA A 151 12.13 -1.76 -22.37
N PRO A 152 10.87 -1.30 -22.30
CA PRO A 152 9.94 -1.69 -21.24
C PRO A 152 9.86 -3.21 -21.05
N TRP A 153 9.57 -3.67 -19.82
CA TRP A 153 9.65 -5.09 -19.48
C TRP A 153 8.76 -5.98 -20.34
N GLN A 154 7.58 -5.51 -20.76
CA GLN A 154 6.69 -6.25 -21.65
C GLN A 154 7.38 -6.66 -22.96
N THR A 155 8.31 -5.84 -23.44
CA THR A 155 9.13 -6.10 -24.64
C THR A 155 10.42 -6.83 -24.30
N SER A 156 11.08 -6.46 -23.20
CA SER A 156 12.39 -7.02 -22.82
C SER A 156 12.31 -8.40 -22.16
N LYS A 157 11.18 -8.80 -21.57
CA LYS A 157 11.08 -9.98 -20.71
C LYS A 157 11.58 -11.25 -21.39
N THR A 158 11.31 -11.45 -22.68
CA THR A 158 11.72 -12.66 -23.40
C THR A 158 13.25 -12.77 -23.48
N THR A 159 13.94 -11.66 -23.75
CA THR A 159 15.41 -11.59 -23.79
C THR A 159 16.02 -11.99 -22.45
N PHE A 160 15.35 -11.63 -21.34
CA PHE A 160 15.77 -11.97 -19.98
C PHE A 160 15.06 -13.22 -19.44
N GLN A 161 14.51 -14.07 -20.31
CA GLN A 161 13.85 -15.35 -19.94
C GLN A 161 12.76 -15.20 -18.87
N ASN A 162 12.09 -14.04 -18.86
CA ASN A 162 11.17 -13.59 -17.83
C ASN A 162 11.73 -13.79 -16.41
N ASN A 163 12.99 -13.43 -16.17
CA ASN A 163 13.66 -13.67 -14.89
C ASN A 163 14.42 -12.42 -14.42
N CYS A 164 13.84 -11.70 -13.46
CA CYS A 164 14.47 -10.52 -12.87
C CYS A 164 15.70 -10.86 -12.02
N LEU A 165 15.81 -12.10 -11.52
CA LEU A 165 16.92 -12.52 -10.65
C LEU A 165 18.25 -12.69 -11.40
N ILE A 166 18.24 -12.68 -12.74
CA ILE A 166 19.48 -12.63 -13.55
C ILE A 166 20.39 -11.48 -13.09
N CYS A 167 19.81 -10.32 -12.77
CA CYS A 167 20.55 -9.17 -12.28
C CYS A 167 20.38 -8.97 -10.78
N HIS A 168 19.13 -9.05 -10.28
CA HIS A 168 18.83 -8.63 -8.90
C HIS A 168 19.50 -9.50 -7.84
N SER A 169 19.81 -10.77 -8.13
CA SER A 169 20.55 -11.65 -7.22
C SER A 169 21.95 -11.11 -6.85
N ALA A 170 22.59 -10.34 -7.72
CA ALA A 170 23.93 -9.80 -7.49
C ALA A 170 23.92 -8.36 -6.94
N ILE A 171 23.02 -7.49 -7.41
CA ILE A 171 23.09 -6.03 -7.14
C ILE A 171 22.01 -5.51 -6.18
N ARG A 172 21.08 -6.36 -5.76
CA ARG A 172 20.01 -6.01 -4.81
C ARG A 172 19.80 -7.19 -3.87
N THR A 173 20.83 -7.65 -3.19
CA THR A 173 20.84 -8.93 -2.46
C THR A 173 19.86 -9.00 -1.28
N ASN A 174 19.54 -7.86 -0.67
CA ASN A 174 18.57 -7.76 0.43
C ASN A 174 17.36 -6.93 -0.02
N ARG A 175 16.25 -7.59 -0.35
CA ARG A 175 15.03 -6.95 -0.88
C ARG A 175 13.85 -7.18 0.05
N HIS A 176 12.85 -6.31 -0.08
CA HIS A 176 11.53 -6.49 0.55
C HIS A 176 11.55 -6.61 2.08
N GLN A 177 12.65 -6.24 2.74
CA GLN A 177 12.84 -6.27 4.21
C GLN A 177 12.07 -5.11 4.87
N VAL A 178 10.75 -5.17 4.75
CA VAL A 178 9.82 -4.18 5.29
C VAL A 178 8.65 -4.89 5.94
N ASN A 179 8.08 -4.26 6.97
CA ASN A 179 7.09 -4.90 7.81
C ASN A 179 5.72 -5.13 7.15
N TYR A 180 5.50 -4.57 5.96
CA TYR A 180 4.26 -4.70 5.19
C TYR A 180 4.36 -5.71 4.04
N LEU A 181 5.47 -6.45 3.91
CA LEU A 181 5.68 -7.49 2.90
C LEU A 181 6.25 -8.76 3.53
N HIS A 182 5.96 -9.91 2.92
CA HIS A 182 6.58 -11.19 3.25
C HIS A 182 7.78 -11.44 2.32
N ALA A 183 8.96 -10.93 2.69
CA ALA A 183 10.15 -10.99 1.86
C ALA A 183 10.46 -12.41 1.36
N THR A 184 10.45 -13.40 2.25
CA THR A 184 10.76 -14.80 1.92
C THR A 184 9.81 -15.39 0.87
N GLU A 185 8.51 -15.10 0.96
CA GLU A 185 7.52 -15.59 0.00
C GLU A 185 7.66 -14.89 -1.36
N ILE A 186 7.97 -13.60 -1.35
CA ILE A 186 8.25 -12.84 -2.59
C ILE A 186 9.46 -13.43 -3.31
N GLU A 187 10.54 -13.75 -2.60
CA GLU A 187 11.74 -14.34 -3.22
C GLU A 187 11.46 -15.73 -3.80
N LYS A 188 10.67 -16.56 -3.12
CA LYS A 188 10.24 -17.87 -3.64
C LYS A 188 9.43 -17.73 -4.94
N LEU A 189 8.50 -16.78 -5.00
CA LEU A 189 7.70 -16.53 -6.20
C LEU A 189 8.54 -15.92 -7.33
N GLY A 190 9.41 -14.96 -7.02
CA GLY A 190 10.29 -14.31 -7.99
C GLY A 190 11.30 -15.27 -8.63
N ALA A 191 11.67 -16.34 -7.95
CA ALA A 191 12.50 -17.41 -8.52
C ALA A 191 11.77 -18.25 -9.58
N GLN A 192 10.43 -18.28 -9.57
CA GLN A 192 9.64 -19.04 -10.53
C GLN A 192 9.37 -18.23 -11.80
N SER A 193 9.10 -16.94 -11.67
CA SER A 193 8.76 -16.07 -12.79
C SER A 193 8.94 -14.59 -12.46
N GLY A 194 9.48 -13.85 -13.42
CA GLY A 194 9.56 -12.39 -13.42
C GLY A 194 8.19 -11.71 -13.46
N ASP A 195 7.11 -12.43 -13.78
CA ASP A 195 5.74 -11.92 -13.65
C ASP A 195 5.42 -11.56 -12.18
N SER A 196 6.02 -12.23 -11.20
CA SER A 196 5.82 -11.94 -9.77
C SER A 196 6.44 -10.61 -9.39
N CYS A 197 7.64 -10.36 -9.89
CA CYS A 197 8.34 -9.09 -9.72
C CYS A 197 7.62 -7.98 -10.49
N PHE A 198 7.38 -8.20 -11.77
CA PHE A 198 6.76 -7.21 -12.65
C PHE A 198 5.36 -6.84 -12.18
N GLY A 199 4.56 -7.81 -11.71
CA GLY A 199 3.23 -7.55 -11.16
C GLY A 199 3.21 -6.49 -10.06
N CYS A 200 4.28 -6.41 -9.25
CA CYS A 200 4.43 -5.40 -8.20
C CYS A 200 5.25 -4.17 -8.64
N HIS A 201 6.16 -4.31 -9.61
CA HIS A 201 7.11 -3.26 -10.01
C HIS A 201 6.74 -2.50 -11.30
N GLY A 202 5.52 -2.66 -11.81
CA GLY A 202 5.02 -1.85 -12.94
C GLY A 202 3.95 -2.51 -13.78
N GLY A 203 3.64 -3.78 -13.54
CA GLY A 203 2.52 -4.50 -14.14
C GLY A 203 1.16 -3.93 -13.76
N ARG A 204 1.13 -3.05 -12.75
CA ARG A 204 -0.05 -2.24 -12.42
C ARG A 204 0.36 -0.83 -12.00
N ALA A 205 0.89 -0.07 -12.95
CA ALA A 205 1.25 1.32 -12.72
C ALA A 205 -0.01 2.21 -12.72
N TRP A 206 -0.38 2.74 -11.56
CA TRP A 206 -1.42 3.77 -11.41
C TRP A 206 -0.85 5.16 -11.62
N TYR A 207 0.39 5.32 -11.16
CA TYR A 207 1.16 6.53 -11.28
C TYR A 207 2.02 6.40 -12.52
N ARG A 208 2.15 7.50 -13.27
CA ARG A 208 3.05 7.58 -14.44
C ARG A 208 4.52 7.70 -14.08
N ILE A 209 4.81 7.87 -12.79
CA ILE A 209 6.15 8.07 -12.25
C ILE A 209 6.61 6.84 -11.47
N PRO A 210 7.92 6.54 -11.44
CA PRO A 210 8.45 5.46 -10.63
C PRO A 210 8.58 5.90 -9.17
N ASN A 211 8.53 4.94 -8.25
CA ASN A 211 8.91 5.19 -6.86
C ASN A 211 10.43 5.15 -6.71
N PRO A 212 11.09 6.19 -6.16
CA PRO A 212 12.52 6.18 -5.92
C PRO A 212 12.86 5.35 -4.67
N TYR A 213 12.83 4.01 -4.80
CA TYR A 213 13.17 3.12 -3.68
C TYR A 213 14.56 3.42 -3.11
N ALA A 214 14.68 3.22 -1.80
CA ALA A 214 15.93 3.39 -1.07
C ALA A 214 17.06 2.55 -1.69
N ARG A 215 18.22 3.18 -1.87
CA ARG A 215 19.43 2.56 -2.42
C ARG A 215 20.30 2.03 -1.28
N HIS A 216 19.84 0.93 -0.68
CA HIS A 216 20.62 0.18 0.31
C HIS A 216 21.98 -0.24 -0.27
N PRO A 217 23.08 -0.18 0.50
CA PRO A 217 24.37 -0.69 0.07
C PRO A 217 24.35 -2.18 -0.30
N TRP A 218 25.13 -2.58 -1.30
CA TRP A 218 25.37 -4.00 -1.64
C TRP A 218 26.85 -4.25 -1.94
N THR A 219 27.27 -5.50 -1.87
CA THR A 219 28.66 -5.90 -2.14
C THR A 219 29.05 -5.56 -3.59
N GLY A 220 30.15 -4.84 -3.77
CA GLY A 220 30.62 -4.42 -5.11
C GLY A 220 29.88 -3.22 -5.69
N MET A 221 29.07 -2.52 -4.91
CA MET A 221 28.45 -1.25 -5.30
C MET A 221 29.52 -0.18 -5.56
N ALA A 222 29.43 0.50 -6.71
CA ALA A 222 30.33 1.60 -7.04
C ALA A 222 30.25 2.73 -5.99
N VAL A 223 31.42 3.29 -5.64
CA VAL A 223 31.53 4.44 -4.73
C VAL A 223 30.93 5.69 -5.35
N GLU A 224 31.08 5.86 -6.67
CA GLU A 224 30.47 6.94 -7.40
C GLU A 224 28.93 6.79 -7.42
N ILE A 225 28.24 7.86 -7.05
CA ILE A 225 26.78 7.92 -7.01
C ILE A 225 26.29 8.55 -8.31
N PRO A 226 25.57 7.81 -9.17
CA PRO A 226 24.99 8.36 -10.40
C PRO A 226 24.02 9.50 -10.10
N ASP A 227 23.87 10.44 -11.04
CA ASP A 227 23.02 11.63 -10.86
C ASP A 227 21.58 11.30 -10.43
N TRP A 228 20.97 10.28 -11.03
CA TRP A 228 19.61 9.83 -10.69
C TRP A 228 19.47 9.30 -9.25
N ALA A 229 20.58 8.93 -8.61
CA ALA A 229 20.62 8.33 -7.27
C ALA A 229 20.96 9.34 -6.16
N LYS A 230 21.44 10.55 -6.49
CA LYS A 230 21.96 11.53 -5.50
C LYS A 230 20.95 11.87 -4.39
N ASN A 231 19.66 11.94 -4.73
CA ASN A 231 18.59 12.30 -3.80
C ASN A 231 17.82 11.09 -3.25
N ARG A 232 18.30 9.86 -3.47
CA ARG A 232 17.60 8.67 -2.99
C ARG A 232 17.99 8.35 -1.54
N PRO A 233 17.03 7.98 -0.67
CA PRO A 233 17.35 7.48 0.66
C PRO A 233 18.28 6.26 0.59
N THR A 234 19.16 6.09 1.57
CA THR A 234 20.03 4.90 1.68
C THR A 234 19.42 3.81 2.57
N SER A 235 18.29 4.11 3.21
CA SER A 235 17.55 3.20 4.08
C SER A 235 16.04 3.36 3.91
N SER A 236 15.28 2.33 4.28
CA SER A 236 13.82 2.39 4.32
C SER A 236 13.35 3.27 5.49
N GLU A 237 12.14 3.82 5.40
CA GLU A 237 11.55 4.59 6.51
C GLU A 237 11.52 3.74 7.80
N VAL A 238 11.89 4.34 8.94
CA VAL A 238 12.01 3.65 10.23
C VAL A 238 10.73 2.86 10.57
N ARG A 239 9.55 3.44 10.35
CA ARG A 239 8.25 2.81 10.61
C ARG A 239 7.98 1.52 9.82
N PHE A 240 8.77 1.25 8.78
CA PHE A 240 8.66 0.06 7.95
C PHE A 240 9.76 -0.96 8.20
N LEU A 241 10.72 -0.67 9.07
CA LEU A 241 11.74 -1.65 9.44
C LEU A 241 11.10 -2.77 10.27
N ASN A 242 11.50 -4.02 9.99
CA ASN A 242 10.97 -5.21 10.69
C ASN A 242 11.23 -5.14 12.21
N ASP A 243 12.40 -4.64 12.60
CA ASP A 243 12.84 -4.51 14.00
C ASP A 243 11.98 -3.56 14.85
N VAL A 244 11.22 -2.65 14.22
CA VAL A 244 10.27 -1.75 14.93
C VAL A 244 9.04 -2.52 15.42
N LEU A 245 8.77 -3.71 14.87
CA LEU A 245 7.76 -4.63 15.41
C LEU A 245 8.31 -5.51 16.55
N GLU A 246 9.61 -5.85 16.52
CA GLU A 246 10.22 -6.74 17.53
C GLU A 246 10.67 -6.00 18.78
N LYS A 247 11.11 -4.75 18.63
CA LYS A 247 11.50 -3.87 19.73
C LYS A 247 10.51 -2.73 19.76
N GLY A 248 9.39 -2.89 20.46
CA GLY A 248 8.50 -1.78 20.77
C GLY A 248 9.36 -0.59 21.19
N VAL A 249 9.43 0.43 20.34
CA VAL A 249 10.46 1.47 20.37
C VAL A 249 10.50 2.05 21.78
N LYS A 250 11.57 1.76 22.52
CA LYS A 250 11.93 2.53 23.70
C LYS A 250 12.14 3.96 23.18
N GLN A 251 11.31 4.86 23.70
CA GLN A 251 11.44 6.30 23.52
C GLN A 251 12.85 6.77 23.88
#